data_AF-A0A842RHE9-F1
#
_entry.id   AF-A0A842RHE9-F1
#
_cell.length_a   1.000
_cell.length_b   1.000
_cell.length_c   1.000
_cell.angle_alpha   90.00
_cell.angle_beta   90.00
_cell.angle_gamma   90.00
#
_symmetry.space_group_name_H-M   'P 1'
#
loop_
_entity.id
_entity.type
_entity.pdbx_description
1 polymer ?
#
loop_
_entity_poly.entity_id
_entity_poly.type
_entity_poly.pdbx_seq_one_letter_code
_entity_poly.pdbx_strand_id
1 'polypeptide(L)'
;MKKACLELLPDAEVYLFGSALHGELVAGSDIDILIVTKKESITHKERARIVIGIEDIIGLPFVHPFEFHVMTKTEYQRFRITTNAPVKEI
;
A
#
# COMPACT_ATOMS: atom_id res chain seq x y z
N MET A 1 -0.38 1.08 11.11
CA MET A 1 -0.08 0.94 9.67
C MET A 1 0.98 1.92 9.19
N LYS A 2 0.67 3.21 8.95
CA LYS A 2 1.63 4.21 8.44
C LYS A 2 3.00 4.16 9.12
N LYS A 3 3.01 4.12 10.46
CA LYS A 3 4.24 4.03 11.26
C LYS A 3 5.14 2.85 10.85
N ALA A 4 4.58 1.66 10.69
CA ALA A 4 5.33 0.47 10.30
C ALA A 4 5.89 0.58 8.88
N CYS A 5 5.09 1.13 7.95
CA CYS A 5 5.56 1.42 6.60
C CYS A 5 6.77 2.38 6.62
N LEU A 6 6.72 3.41 7.47
CA LEU A 6 7.81 4.40 7.61
C LEU A 6 9.02 3.86 8.39
N GLU A 7 8.84 2.92 9.30
CA GLU A 7 9.96 2.22 9.94
C GLU A 7 10.77 1.42 8.91
N LEU A 8 10.09 0.82 7.92
CA LEU A 8 10.74 0.03 6.87
C LEU A 8 11.18 0.87 5.65
N LEU A 9 10.42 1.92 5.33
CA LEU A 9 10.64 2.84 4.23
C LEU A 9 10.43 4.28 4.73
N PRO A 10 11.46 4.91 5.34
CA PRO A 10 11.33 6.22 5.99
C PRO A 10 10.83 7.35 5.08
N ASP A 11 11.04 7.18 3.78
CA ASP A 11 10.73 8.15 2.75
C ASP A 11 9.46 7.81 1.94
N ALA A 12 8.73 6.76 2.32
CA ALA A 12 7.54 6.35 1.58
C ALA A 12 6.33 7.26 1.86
N GLU A 13 5.51 7.45 0.84
CA GLU A 13 4.18 8.01 0.97
C GLU A 13 3.18 6.85 1.10
N VAL A 14 2.20 6.96 2.00
CA VAL A 14 1.24 5.89 2.29
C VAL A 14 -0.17 6.40 2.07
N TYR A 15 -0.93 5.67 1.28
CA TYR A 15 -2.28 6.03 0.88
C TYR A 15 -3.25 4.90 1.14
N LEU A 16 -4.45 5.24 1.58
CA LEU A 16 -5.62 4.39 1.43
C LEU A 16 -6.21 4.62 0.04
N PHE A 17 -6.58 3.56 -0.66
CA PHE A 17 -7.26 3.68 -1.95
C PHE A 17 -8.37 2.63 -2.09
N GLY A 18 -9.02 2.60 -3.25
CA GLY A 18 -10.04 1.59 -3.55
C GLY A 18 -11.39 1.85 -2.89
N SER A 19 -12.23 0.81 -2.88
CA SER A 19 -13.65 0.86 -2.47
C SER A 19 -13.85 1.33 -1.03
N ALA A 20 -12.83 1.13 -0.17
CA ALA A 20 -12.81 1.58 1.22
C ALA A 20 -12.98 3.10 1.37
N LEU A 21 -12.60 3.90 0.36
CA LEU A 21 -12.79 5.36 0.37
C LEU A 21 -14.24 5.79 0.14
N HIS A 22 -15.06 4.94 -0.46
CA HIS A 22 -16.44 5.28 -0.86
C HIS A 22 -17.50 4.91 0.20
N GLY A 23 -17.09 4.33 1.33
CA GLY A 23 -18.02 3.84 2.34
C GLY A 23 -18.78 2.57 1.92
N GLU A 24 -18.35 1.94 0.82
CA GLU A 24 -18.91 0.70 0.26
C GLU A 24 -18.15 -0.54 0.77
N LEU A 25 -17.70 -0.51 2.03
CA LEU A 25 -17.08 -1.69 2.67
C LEU A 25 -18.17 -2.74 2.92
N VAL A 26 -18.30 -3.71 2.03
CA VAL A 26 -19.01 -4.96 2.30
C VAL A 26 -18.11 -5.90 3.10
N ALA A 27 -18.68 -6.87 3.79
CA ALA A 27 -17.94 -7.78 4.69
C ALA A 27 -16.79 -8.59 4.01
N GLY A 28 -16.71 -8.59 2.68
CA GLY A 28 -15.63 -9.20 1.89
C GLY A 28 -14.76 -8.21 1.11
N SER A 29 -14.85 -6.90 1.40
CA SER A 29 -13.98 -5.91 0.75
C SER A 29 -12.61 -5.87 1.40
N ASP A 30 -11.57 -6.03 0.58
CA ASP A 30 -10.20 -5.76 0.99
C ASP A 30 -9.97 -4.26 1.21
N ILE A 31 -9.07 -3.92 2.11
CA ILE A 31 -8.62 -2.56 2.43
C ILE A 31 -7.29 -2.35 1.71
N ASP A 32 -7.36 -1.66 0.57
CA ASP A 32 -6.20 -1.39 -0.28
C ASP A 32 -5.29 -0.30 0.30
N ILE A 33 -4.05 -0.65 0.63
CA ILE A 33 -3.00 0.24 1.10
C ILE A 33 -1.94 0.39 0.02
N LEU A 34 -1.79 1.60 -0.52
CA LEU A 34 -0.75 1.93 -1.49
C LEU A 34 0.45 2.56 -0.78
N ILE A 35 1.64 2.04 -1.06
CA ILE A 35 2.91 2.49 -0.49
C ILE A 35 3.80 2.92 -1.65
N VAL A 36 4.05 4.22 -1.76
CA VAL A 36 4.89 4.79 -2.82
C VAL A 36 6.29 5.02 -2.28
N THR A 37 7.26 4.24 -2.77
CA THR A 37 8.67 4.37 -2.39
C THR A 37 9.40 5.39 -3.26
N LYS A 38 10.41 6.06 -2.69
CA LYS A 38 11.36 6.90 -3.45
C LYS A 38 12.38 6.12 -4.26
N LYS A 39 12.44 4.78 -4.13
CA LYS A 39 13.28 3.95 -4.99
C LYS A 39 12.88 4.13 -6.46
N GLU A 40 13.88 4.26 -7.34
CA GLU A 40 13.65 4.39 -8.79
C GLU A 40 13.12 3.10 -9.42
N SER A 41 13.56 1.96 -8.90
CA SER A 41 13.14 0.63 -9.32
C SER A 41 13.03 -0.30 -8.12
N ILE A 42 12.17 -1.31 -8.23
CA ILE A 42 12.00 -2.32 -7.20
C ILE A 42 11.57 -3.65 -7.84
N THR A 43 12.21 -4.73 -7.40
CA THR A 43 11.89 -6.08 -7.86
C THR A 43 10.66 -6.64 -7.16
N HIS A 44 9.98 -7.62 -7.78
CA HIS A 44 8.86 -8.33 -7.14
C HIS A 44 9.25 -8.94 -5.78
N LYS A 45 10.47 -9.48 -5.68
CA LYS A 45 11.00 -10.03 -4.42
C LYS A 45 11.20 -8.97 -3.34
N GLU A 46 11.57 -7.75 -3.71
CA GLU A 46 11.66 -6.65 -2.74
C GLU A 46 10.28 -6.17 -2.31
N ARG A 47 9.29 -6.09 -3.23
CA ARG A 47 7.91 -5.76 -2.85
C ARG A 47 7.37 -6.75 -1.83
N ALA A 48 7.51 -8.06 -2.08
CA ALA A 48 7.07 -9.10 -1.16
C ALA A 48 7.74 -8.98 0.22
N ARG A 49 9.06 -8.69 0.26
CA ARG A 49 9.77 -8.47 1.53
C ARG A 49 9.28 -7.25 2.30
N ILE A 50 8.91 -6.17 1.60
CA ILE A 50 8.33 -4.98 2.24
C ILE A 50 6.98 -5.31 2.86
N VAL A 51 6.12 -6.01 2.11
CA VAL A 51 4.79 -6.42 2.59
C VAL A 51 4.90 -7.30 3.84
N ILE A 52 5.68 -8.38 3.76
CA ILE A 52 5.92 -9.29 4.90
C ILE A 52 6.50 -8.52 6.09
N GLY A 53 7.47 -7.64 5.86
CA GLY A 53 8.07 -6.84 6.92
C GLY A 53 7.06 -5.92 7.62
N ILE A 54 6.13 -5.33 6.87
CA ILE A 54 5.05 -4.52 7.44
C ILE A 54 4.11 -5.41 8.26
N GLU A 55 3.64 -6.51 7.68
CA GLU A 55 2.77 -7.49 8.35
C GLU A 55 3.34 -7.96 9.69
N ASP A 56 4.64 -8.30 9.71
CA ASP A 56 5.38 -8.71 10.91
C ASP A 56 5.45 -7.58 11.96
N ILE A 57 5.77 -6.35 11.55
CA ILE A 57 5.89 -5.20 12.48
C ILE A 57 4.57 -4.90 13.18
N ILE A 58 3.44 -5.00 12.48
CA ILE A 58 2.12 -4.73 13.06
C ILE A 58 1.41 -5.99 13.57
N GLY A 59 2.07 -7.15 13.51
CA GLY A 59 1.55 -8.42 14.01
C GLY A 59 0.23 -8.83 13.36
N LEU A 60 0.12 -8.65 12.03
CA LEU A 60 -1.10 -9.05 11.34
C LEU A 60 -1.29 -10.57 11.38
N PRO A 61 -2.54 -11.04 11.58
CA PRO A 61 -2.86 -12.45 11.47
C PRO A 61 -2.68 -12.94 10.03
N PHE A 62 -2.42 -14.22 9.83
CA PHE A 62 -2.24 -14.81 8.50
C PHE A 62 -3.41 -14.53 7.53
N VAL A 63 -4.62 -14.36 8.06
CA VAL A 63 -5.79 -13.92 7.29
C VAL A 63 -6.20 -12.55 7.78
N HIS A 64 -6.06 -11.55 6.91
CA HIS A 64 -6.43 -10.17 7.17
C HIS A 64 -7.03 -9.51 5.92
N PRO A 65 -7.83 -8.45 6.06
CA PRO A 65 -8.45 -7.78 4.93
C PRO A 65 -7.53 -6.78 4.21
N PHE A 66 -6.30 -6.54 4.68
CA PHE A 66 -5.42 -5.55 4.05
C PHE A 66 -4.75 -6.10 2.79
N GLU A 67 -4.82 -5.36 1.70
CA GLU A 67 -4.03 -5.63 0.48
C GLU A 67 -2.98 -4.53 0.30
N PHE A 68 -1.71 -4.90 0.24
CA PHE A 68 -0.60 -3.95 0.15
C PHE A 68 -0.06 -3.85 -1.26
N HIS A 69 -0.12 -2.64 -1.81
CA HIS A 69 0.42 -2.30 -3.12
C HIS A 69 1.66 -1.43 -2.95
N VAL A 70 2.84 -1.97 -3.22
CA VAL A 70 4.08 -1.17 -3.23
C VAL A 70 4.29 -0.67 -4.65
N MET A 71 4.60 0.62 -4.84
CA MET A 71 4.88 1.24 -6.15
C MET A 71 6.10 2.17 -6.08
N THR A 72 6.86 2.27 -7.17
CA THR A 72 7.80 3.39 -7.35
C THR A 72 7.04 4.67 -7.68
N LYS A 73 7.70 5.83 -7.56
CA LYS A 73 7.10 7.11 -7.95
C LYS A 73 6.61 7.09 -9.41
N THR A 74 7.39 6.52 -10.33
CA THR A 74 7.03 6.43 -11.76
C THR A 74 5.80 5.55 -11.98
N GLU A 75 5.71 4.42 -11.27
CA GLU A 75 4.55 3.51 -11.32
C GLU A 75 3.31 4.19 -10.78
N TYR A 76 3.43 4.91 -9.67
CA TYR A 76 2.34 5.67 -9.08
C TYR A 76 1.80 6.77 -10.01
N GLN A 77 2.69 7.53 -10.66
CA GLN A 77 2.26 8.53 -11.65
C GLN A 77 1.50 7.89 -12.81
N ARG A 78 1.98 6.76 -13.32
CA ARG A 78 1.28 6.00 -14.37
C ARG A 78 -0.09 5.54 -13.89
N PHE A 79 -0.16 4.94 -12.70
CA PHE A 79 -1.41 4.49 -12.07
C PHE A 79 -2.44 5.62 -11.97
N ARG A 80 -2.02 6.80 -11.49
CA ARG A 80 -2.89 7.99 -11.37
C ARG A 80 -3.45 8.43 -12.71
N ILE A 81 -2.63 8.42 -13.77
CA ILE A 81 -3.06 8.80 -15.13
C ILE A 81 -4.03 7.78 -15.72
N THR A 82 -3.79 6.48 -15.53
CA THR A 82 -4.56 5.43 -16.20
C THR A 82 -5.87 5.08 -15.52
N THR A 83 -5.92 5.13 -14.18
CA THR A 83 -7.08 4.67 -13.41
C THR A 83 -7.96 5.81 -12.93
N ASN A 84 -7.38 7.00 -12.74
CA ASN A 84 -7.99 8.11 -11.99
C ASN A 84 -8.59 7.65 -10.64
N ALA A 85 -8.06 6.57 -10.06
CA ALA A 85 -8.58 6.00 -8.82
C ALA A 85 -8.40 7.00 -7.66
N PRO A 86 -9.42 7.17 -6.80
CA PRO A 86 -9.28 8.03 -5.64
C PRO A 86 -8.27 7.43 -4.67
N VAL A 87 -7.43 8.29 -4.12
CA VAL A 87 -6.43 7.95 -3.11
C VAL A 87 -6.49 9.00 -2.01
N LYS A 88 -6.27 8.59 -0.77
CA LYS A 88 -6.21 9.48 0.39
C LYS A 88 -4.96 9.17 1.18
N GLU A 89 -4.12 10.17 1.39
CA GLU A 89 -2.93 10.01 2.23
C GLU A 89 -3.35 9.75 3.69
N ILE A 90 -2.67 8.81 4.35
CA ILE A 90 -2.94 8.38 5.73
C ILE A 90 -1.70 8.42 6.59
#